data_AF-A0AAN7W1D7-F1
#
_entry.id   AF-A0AAN7W1D7-F1
#
_cell.length_a   1.000
_cell.length_b   1.000
_cell.length_c   1.000
_cell.angle_alpha   90.00
_cell.angle_beta   90.00
_cell.angle_gamma   90.00
#
_symmetry.space_group_name_H-M   'P 1'
#
loop_
_entity.id
_entity.type
_entity.pdbx_description
1 polymer ?
#
loop_
_entity_poly.entity_id
_entity_poly.type
_entity_poly.pdbx_seq_one_letter_code
_entity_poly.pdbx_strand_id
1 'polypeptide(L)'
;MSGAALGLILYLPLRMLYNITFHPLAKFPGPKLAAATRLYEIYYEVFLGGKFSDQIYELHQKYGPIIRVTPYEVGQCDPEQIGTI
;
A
#
# COMPACT_ATOMS: atom_id res chain seq x y z
N MET A 1 -25.86 -17.16 -11.06
CA MET A 1 -24.78 -16.42 -10.37
C MET A 1 -23.40 -16.99 -10.76
N SER A 2 -23.10 -17.18 -12.05
CA SER A 2 -22.42 -18.44 -12.44
C SER A 2 -21.11 -18.32 -13.24
N GLY A 3 -20.60 -17.12 -13.55
CA GLY A 3 -19.33 -16.99 -14.28
C GLY A 3 -18.55 -15.72 -13.90
N ALA A 4 -19.26 -14.60 -13.78
CA ALA A 4 -18.67 -13.33 -13.37
C ALA A 4 -18.08 -13.37 -11.94
N ALA A 5 -18.77 -14.01 -10.99
CA ALA A 5 -18.28 -14.14 -9.61
C ALA A 5 -16.99 -14.96 -9.56
N LEU A 6 -16.94 -16.09 -10.28
CA LEU A 6 -15.74 -16.92 -10.38
C LEU A 6 -14.58 -16.15 -11.04
N GLY A 7 -14.87 -15.42 -12.12
CA GLY A 7 -13.90 -14.56 -12.79
C GLY A 7 -13.33 -13.50 -11.85
N LEU A 8 -14.17 -12.86 -11.02
CA LEU A 8 -13.72 -11.86 -10.03
C LEU A 8 -12.83 -12.49 -8.93
N ILE A 9 -13.23 -13.66 -8.41
CA ILE A 9 -12.49 -14.41 -7.39
C ILE A 9 -11.09 -14.79 -7.87
N LEU A 10 -10.93 -15.06 -9.18
CA LEU A 10 -9.61 -15.35 -9.76
C LEU A 10 -8.85 -14.07 -10.13
N TYR A 11 -9.53 -13.08 -10.69
CA TYR A 11 -8.92 -11.84 -11.16
C TYR A 11 -8.32 -11.01 -10.02
N LEU A 12 -9.02 -10.88 -8.89
CA LEU A 12 -8.55 -10.04 -7.78
C LEU A 12 -7.23 -10.53 -7.16
N PRO A 13 -7.07 -11.81 -6.76
CA PRO A 13 -5.80 -12.32 -6.25
C PRO A 13 -4.68 -12.24 -7.28
N LEU A 14 -4.95 -12.54 -8.56
CA LEU A 14 -3.95 -12.44 -9.62
C LEU A 14 -3.45 -11.00 -9.78
N ARG A 15 -4.37 -10.02 -9.74
CA ARG A 15 -4.02 -8.60 -9.79
C ARG A 15 -3.22 -8.18 -8.55
N MET A 16 -3.60 -8.62 -7.36
CA MET A 16 -2.84 -8.35 -6.13
C MET A 16 -1.43 -8.94 -6.20
N LEU A 17 -1.30 -10.18 -6.69
CA LEU A 17 0.00 -10.83 -6.87
C LEU A 17 0.86 -10.05 -7.86
N TYR A 18 0.31 -9.70 -9.03
CA TYR A 18 0.99 -8.86 -10.02
C TYR A 18 1.46 -7.53 -9.41
N ASN A 19 0.60 -6.87 -8.63
CA ASN A 19 0.92 -5.62 -7.97
C ASN A 19 2.10 -5.75 -7.01
N ILE A 20 2.20 -6.87 -6.28
CA ILE A 20 3.29 -7.12 -5.32
C ILE A 20 4.59 -7.52 -6.03
N THR A 21 4.54 -8.32 -7.09
CA THR A 21 5.74 -8.98 -7.65
C THR A 21 6.27 -8.37 -8.94
N PHE A 22 5.39 -8.02 -9.89
CA PHE A 22 5.78 -7.63 -11.25
C PHE A 22 5.54 -6.14 -11.55
N HIS A 23 4.80 -5.45 -10.69
CA HIS A 23 4.53 -4.04 -10.88
C HIS A 23 5.83 -3.21 -10.85
N PRO A 24 5.97 -2.15 -11.67
CA PRO A 24 7.16 -1.30 -11.68
C PRO A 24 7.52 -0.69 -10.30
N LEU A 25 6.51 -0.52 -9.45
CA LEU A 25 6.68 -0.01 -8.08
C LEU A 25 6.99 -1.11 -7.04
N ALA A 26 7.06 -2.38 -7.43
CA ALA A 26 7.38 -3.50 -6.53
C ALA A 26 8.81 -3.41 -5.95
N LYS A 27 9.69 -2.62 -6.56
CA LYS A 27 11.04 -2.32 -6.07
C LYS A 27 11.06 -1.44 -4.82
N PHE A 28 9.97 -0.72 -4.52
CA PHE A 28 9.91 0.17 -3.36
C PHE A 28 9.44 -0.58 -2.11
N PRO A 29 10.09 -0.36 -0.95
CA PRO A 29 9.74 -1.03 0.29
C PRO A 29 8.40 -0.55 0.84
N GLY A 30 7.72 -1.37 1.63
CA GLY A 30 6.47 -1.00 2.29
C GLY A 30 5.60 -2.21 2.65
N PRO A 31 4.43 -1.99 3.27
CA PRO A 31 3.50 -3.06 3.62
C PRO A 31 3.00 -3.77 2.36
N LYS A 32 3.06 -5.11 2.35
CA LYS A 32 2.56 -5.91 1.21
C LYS A 32 1.08 -5.68 0.94
N LEU A 33 0.27 -5.43 1.97
CA LEU A 33 -1.15 -5.11 1.81
C LEU A 33 -1.37 -3.77 1.08
N ALA A 34 -0.57 -2.76 1.42
CA ALA A 34 -0.55 -1.47 0.73
C ALA A 34 -0.14 -1.63 -0.74
N ALA A 35 0.85 -2.48 -1.02
CA ALA A 35 1.26 -2.81 -2.38
C ALA A 35 0.19 -3.61 -3.16
N ALA A 36 -0.61 -4.44 -2.48
CA ALA A 36 -1.60 -5.31 -3.09
C ALA A 36 -2.89 -4.58 -3.50
N THR A 37 -3.42 -3.74 -2.61
CA THR A 37 -4.75 -3.13 -2.74
C THR A 37 -4.89 -1.81 -1.98
N ARG A 38 -5.80 -0.94 -2.43
CA ARG A 38 -6.17 0.31 -1.72
C ARG A 38 -6.96 0.08 -0.43
N LEU A 39 -7.38 -1.16 -0.14
CA LEU A 39 -8.07 -1.47 1.11
C LEU A 39 -7.22 -1.14 2.35
N TYR A 40 -5.88 -1.13 2.21
CA TYR A 40 -5.00 -0.70 3.29
C TYR A 40 -5.22 0.78 3.63
N GLU A 41 -5.14 1.69 2.64
CA GLU A 41 -5.45 3.12 2.79
C GLU A 41 -6.88 3.33 3.33
N ILE A 42 -7.87 2.68 2.72
CA ILE A 42 -9.28 2.81 3.11
C ILE A 42 -9.48 2.40 4.57
N TYR A 43 -8.77 1.38 5.06
CA TYR A 43 -8.85 0.98 6.46
C TYR A 43 -8.46 2.13 7.40
N TYR A 44 -7.34 2.80 7.14
CA TYR A 44 -6.88 3.91 7.98
C TYR A 44 -7.71 5.19 7.81
N GLU A 45 -8.13 5.50 6.58
CA GLU A 45 -8.97 6.67 6.29
C GLU A 45 -10.38 6.51 6.84
N VAL A 46 -11.08 5.44 6.45
CA VAL A 46 -12.52 5.30 6.70
C VAL A 46 -12.80 4.66 8.06
N PHE A 47 -12.05 3.61 8.42
CA PHE A 47 -12.36 2.82 9.61
C PHE A 47 -11.62 3.29 10.86
N LEU A 48 -10.47 3.95 10.70
CA LEU A 48 -9.68 4.49 11.82
C LEU A 48 -9.77 6.00 11.97
N GLY A 49 -10.58 6.67 11.14
CA GLY A 49 -10.91 8.09 11.27
C GLY A 49 -9.81 9.03 10.75
N GLY A 50 -9.35 8.80 9.52
CA GLY A 50 -8.40 9.69 8.85
C GLY A 50 -6.94 9.52 9.27
N LYS A 51 -6.55 8.34 9.78
CA LYS A 51 -5.21 8.10 10.35
C LYS A 51 -4.16 7.65 9.34
N PHE A 52 -4.43 7.80 8.04
CA PHE A 52 -3.51 7.28 7.04
C PHE A 52 -2.21 8.09 6.97
N SER A 53 -2.27 9.41 7.17
CA SER A 53 -1.08 10.27 7.27
C SER A 53 -0.15 9.87 8.42
N ASP A 54 -0.71 9.59 9.60
CA ASP A 54 0.06 9.12 10.76
C ASP A 54 0.72 7.77 10.45
N GLN A 55 -0.04 6.86 9.84
CA GLN A 55 0.48 5.57 9.42
C GLN A 55 1.62 5.72 8.39
N ILE A 56 1.50 6.64 7.43
CA ILE A 56 2.57 6.92 6.45
C ILE A 56 3.84 7.40 7.16
N TYR A 57 3.72 8.28 8.17
CA TYR A 57 4.85 8.73 8.97
C TYR A 57 5.56 7.58 9.69
N GLU A 58 4.81 6.69 10.35
CA GLU A 58 5.37 5.48 10.96
C GLU A 58 6.04 4.55 9.95
N LEU A 59 5.46 4.43 8.75
CA LEU A 59 6.04 3.62 7.68
C LEU A 59 7.36 4.23 7.17
N HIS A 60 7.49 5.55 7.12
CA HIS A 60 8.74 6.21 6.77
C HIS A 60 9.82 5.97 7.82
N GLN A 61 9.48 5.97 9.11
CA GLN A 61 10.41 5.57 10.18
C GLN A 61 10.89 4.11 10.02
N LYS A 62 10.02 3.22 9.54
CA LYS A 62 10.33 1.79 9.41
C LYS A 62 11.07 1.41 8.13
N TYR A 63 10.66 1.98 7.00
CA TYR A 63 11.10 1.55 5.66
C TYR A 63 11.99 2.58 4.95
N GLY A 64 12.09 3.80 5.49
CA GLY A 64 12.95 4.86 4.96
C GLY A 64 12.19 5.94 4.16
N PRO A 65 12.92 6.80 3.44
CA PRO A 65 12.37 8.04 2.85
C PRO A 65 11.44 7.83 1.66
N ILE A 66 11.51 6.69 0.99
CA ILE A 66 10.64 6.37 -0.15
C ILE A 66 10.00 5.02 0.10
N ILE A 67 8.68 5.02 0.25
CA ILE A 67 7.90 3.84 0.58
C ILE A 67 6.71 3.69 -0.36
N ARG A 68 6.25 2.47 -0.57
CA ARG A 68 5.02 2.20 -1.31
C ARG A 68 3.82 2.27 -0.38
N VAL A 69 2.92 3.21 -0.64
CA VAL A 69 1.72 3.50 0.20
C VAL A 69 0.44 2.94 -0.40
N THR A 70 0.39 2.75 -1.72
CA THR A 70 -0.71 2.08 -2.43
C THR A 70 -0.15 1.23 -3.58
N PRO A 71 -0.97 0.47 -4.33
CA PRO A 71 -0.47 -0.28 -5.47
C PRO A 71 0.12 0.61 -6.57
N TYR A 72 -0.29 1.88 -6.64
CA TYR A 72 0.04 2.78 -7.75
C TYR A 72 0.80 4.04 -7.31
N GLU A 73 1.01 4.25 -6.01
CA GLU A 73 1.64 5.45 -5.46
C GLU A 73 2.77 5.11 -4.48
N VAL A 74 3.73 6.02 -4.42
CA VAL A 74 4.83 6.02 -3.46
C VAL A 74 4.77 7.28 -2.61
N GLY A 75 4.95 7.12 -1.31
CA GLY A 75 5.16 8.22 -0.37
C GLY A 75 6.63 8.60 -0.37
N GLN A 76 6.89 9.90 -0.29
CA GLN A 76 8.23 10.46 -0.13
C GLN A 76 8.23 11.36 1.11
N CYS A 77 9.27 11.24 1.92
CA CYS A 77 9.49 12.06 3.10
C CYS A 77 10.96 12.49 3.13
N ASP A 78 11.21 13.73 3.56
CA ASP A 78 12.56 14.24 3.73
C ASP A 78 13.29 13.40 4.81
N PRO A 79 14.49 12.84 4.52
CA PRO A 79 15.26 12.09 5.50
C PRO A 79 15.45 12.78 6.85
N GLU A 80 15.53 14.12 6.90
CA GLU A 80 15.68 14.87 8.16
C GLU A 80 14.46 14.70 9.09
N GLN A 81 13.28 14.45 8.54
CA GLN A 81 12.03 14.26 9.29
C GLN A 81 11.87 12.85 9.89
N ILE A 82 12.68 11.88 9.44
CA ILE A 82 12.53 10.45 9.80
C ILE A 82 13.20 10.13 11.14
N GLY A 83 14.17 10.95 11.59
CA GLY A 83 14.92 10.75 12.83
C GLY A 83 14.65 11.79 13.93
N THR A 84 13.79 12.77 13.67
CA THR A 84 13.45 13.83 14.63
C THR A 84 12.16 13.45 15.37
N ILE A 85 12.29 12.73 16.49
CA ILE A 85 11.23 12.51 17.49
C ILE A 85 11.53 13.31 18.76
#